data_AF-A0A845CEK3-F1
#
_entry.id   AF-A0A845CEK3-F1
#
_cell.length_a   1.000
_cell.length_b   1.000
_cell.length_c   1.000
_cell.angle_alpha   90.00
_cell.angle_beta   90.00
_cell.angle_gamma   90.00
#
_symmetry.space_group_name_H-M   'P 1'
#
loop_
_entity.id
_entity.type
_entity.pdbx_description
1 polymer ?
#
loop_
_entity_poly.entity_id
_entity_poly.type
_entity_poly.pdbx_seq_one_letter_code
_entity_poly.pdbx_strand_id
1 'polypeptide(L)'
;MRSGEEMLKQIVEKSALDGDFRQRLLSDPKSAISEELGVTIPDSMKVVVHESDMQTVHLALPPDANITEEQLEAVSAGLCCCW
;
A
#
# COMPACT_ATOMS: atom_id res chain seq x y z
N MET A 1 -5.77 7.79 16.97
CA MET A 1 -5.38 6.63 16.12
C MET A 1 -4.76 7.25 14.89
N ARG A 2 -3.49 6.96 14.56
CA ARG A 2 -2.94 7.42 13.28
C ARG A 2 -3.64 6.60 12.21
N SER A 3 -4.48 7.22 11.40
CA SER A 3 -5.22 6.51 10.34
C SER A 3 -4.21 6.00 9.30
N GLY A 4 -4.45 4.82 8.71
CA GLY A 4 -3.54 4.22 7.72
C GLY A 4 -3.21 5.16 6.55
N GLU A 5 -4.13 6.06 6.21
CA GLU A 5 -3.94 7.13 5.23
C GLU A 5 -2.78 8.08 5.55
N GLU A 6 -2.60 8.49 6.81
CA GLU A 6 -1.48 9.36 7.21
C GLU A 6 -0.14 8.66 6.99
N MET A 7 -0.08 7.36 7.31
CA MET A 7 1.11 6.54 7.13
C MET A 7 1.48 6.42 5.65
N LEU A 8 0.50 6.17 4.79
CA LEU A 8 0.69 6.08 3.34
C LEU A 8 1.16 7.40 2.76
N LYS A 9 0.57 8.52 3.19
CA LYS A 9 0.97 9.85 2.73
C LYS A 9 2.43 10.15 3.08
N GLN A 10 2.87 9.84 4.30
CA GLN A 10 4.26 10.04 4.70
C GLN A 10 5.24 9.19 3.88
N ILE A 11 4.89 7.94 3.56
CA ILE A 11 5.71 7.06 2.70
C ILE A 11 5.84 7.68 1.30
N VAL A 12 4.72 8.14 0.72
CA VAL A 12 4.72 8.75 -0.62
C VAL A 12 5.55 10.03 -0.65
N GLU A 13 5.35 10.94 0.30
CA GLU A 13 6.12 12.19 0.39
C GLU A 13 7.62 11.92 0.54
N LYS A 14 8.00 10.93 1.36
CA LYS A 14 9.41 10.58 1.53
C LYS A 14 10.00 9.91 0.30
N SER A 15 9.26 9.03 -0.38
CA SER A 15 9.69 8.40 -1.64
C SER A 15 9.87 9.40 -2.79
N ALA A 16 9.21 10.56 -2.73
CA ALA A 16 9.42 11.64 -3.68
C ALA A 16 10.70 12.44 -3.40
N LEU A 17 11.11 12.53 -2.13
CA LEU A 17 12.30 13.28 -1.69
C LEU A 17 13.57 12.43 -1.70
N ASP A 18 13.45 11.12 -1.47
CA ASP A 18 14.58 10.18 -1.31
C ASP A 18 14.50 9.04 -2.35
N GLY A 19 15.38 9.11 -3.35
CA GLY A 19 15.41 8.15 -4.46
C GLY A 19 15.91 6.76 -4.07
N ASP A 20 16.76 6.66 -3.04
CA ASP A 20 17.22 5.38 -2.48
C ASP A 20 16.06 4.67 -1.76
N PHE A 21 15.28 5.41 -0.98
CA PHE A 21 14.08 4.90 -0.33
C PHE A 21 13.05 4.42 -1.35
N ARG A 22 12.84 5.17 -2.44
CA ARG A 22 11.95 4.74 -3.54
C ARG A 22 12.37 3.40 -4.14
N GLN A 23 13.66 3.20 -4.42
CA GLN A 23 14.16 1.92 -4.94
C GLN A 23 13.98 0.77 -3.96
N ARG A 24 14.18 1.02 -2.66
CA ARG A 24 13.92 0.02 -1.61
C ARG A 24 12.44 -0.31 -1.49
N LEU A 25 11.55 0.69 -1.60
CA LEU A 25 10.11 0.48 -1.57
C LEU A 25 9.63 -0.41 -2.73
N LEU A 26 10.28 -0.32 -3.88
CA LEU A 26 9.97 -1.14 -5.06
C LEU A 26 10.51 -2.56 -4.95
N SER A 27 11.67 -2.74 -4.31
CA SER A 27 12.30 -4.05 -4.15
C SER A 27 11.67 -4.83 -2.98
N ASP A 28 11.55 -4.19 -1.82
CA ASP A 28 11.00 -4.81 -0.60
C ASP A 28 10.17 -3.78 0.19
N PRO A 29 8.88 -3.61 -0.15
CA PRO A 29 8.03 -2.62 0.49
C PRO A 29 7.81 -2.89 1.97
N LYS A 30 7.79 -4.17 2.39
CA LYS A 30 7.57 -4.54 3.79
C LYS A 30 8.72 -4.07 4.67
N SER A 31 9.95 -4.40 4.29
CA SER A 31 11.15 -3.97 5.03
C SER A 31 11.26 -2.46 5.03
N ALA A 32 11.10 -1.82 3.87
CA ALA A 32 11.20 -0.37 3.74
C ALA A 32 10.21 0.37 4.65
N ILE A 33 8.94 -0.07 4.70
CA ILE A 33 7.93 0.54 5.58
C ILE A 33 8.20 0.24 7.05
N SER A 34 8.64 -0.99 7.37
CA SER A 34 8.90 -1.42 8.75
C SER A 34 10.09 -0.68 9.36
N GLU A 35 11.17 -0.51 8.60
CA GLU A 35 12.37 0.22 9.04
C GLU A 35 12.09 1.71 9.27
N GLU A 36 11.20 2.30 8.46
CA GLU A 36 11.00 3.74 8.43
C GLU A 36 9.93 4.22 9.41
N LEU A 37 8.85 3.45 9.54
CA LEU A 37 7.73 3.80 10.39
C LEU A 37 7.68 2.97 11.67
N GLY A 38 8.55 1.96 11.81
CA GLY A 38 8.57 1.06 12.97
C GLY A 38 7.30 0.22 13.07
N VAL A 39 6.61 -0.02 11.96
CA VAL A 39 5.32 -0.74 11.92
C VAL A 39 5.55 -2.16 11.42
N THR A 40 5.09 -3.14 12.18
CA THR A 40 5.14 -4.55 11.78
C THR A 40 3.96 -4.87 10.87
N ILE A 41 4.24 -5.10 9.58
CA ILE A 41 3.23 -5.58 8.63
C ILE A 41 3.10 -7.10 8.78
N PRO A 42 1.89 -7.64 9.04
CA PRO A 42 1.71 -9.08 9.17
C PRO A 42 1.99 -9.83 7.85
N ASP A 43 2.54 -11.04 7.95
CA ASP A 43 2.87 -11.87 6.79
C ASP A 43 1.66 -12.24 5.91
N SER A 44 0.47 -12.30 6.50
CA SER A 44 -0.79 -12.51 5.78
C SER A 44 -1.16 -11.39 4.81
N MET A 45 -0.53 -10.22 4.94
CA MET A 45 -0.78 -9.06 4.08
C MET A 45 0.28 -8.99 2.97
N LYS A 46 -0.17 -8.94 1.72
CA LYS A 46 0.69 -8.71 0.56
C LYS A 46 0.64 -7.23 0.21
N VAL A 47 1.76 -6.54 0.38
CA VAL A 47 1.93 -5.16 -0.09
C VAL A 47 2.62 -5.21 -1.44
N VAL A 48 2.01 -4.60 -2.45
CA VAL A 48 2.60 -4.48 -3.78
C VAL A 48 2.69 -3.01 -4.12
N VAL A 49 3.90 -2.55 -4.43
CA VAL A 49 4.15 -1.18 -4.86
C VAL A 49 4.35 -1.20 -6.37
N HIS A 50 3.58 -0.36 -7.06
CA HIS A 50 3.72 -0.14 -8.48
C HIS A 50 4.08 1.33 -8.73
N GLU A 51 4.97 1.57 -9.69
CA GLU A 51 5.22 2.92 -10.17
C GLU A 51 4.14 3.30 -11.18
N SER A 52 3.35 4.32 -10.85
CA SER A 52 2.45 4.95 -11.81
C SER A 52 3.27 5.75 -12.82
N ASP A 53 3.40 5.23 -14.04
CA ASP A 53 3.93 5.96 -15.20
C ASP A 53 2.81 6.70 -15.95
N MET A 54 3.14 7.75 -16.72
CA MET A 54 2.18 8.52 -17.50
C MET A 54 1.41 7.70 -18.55
N GLN A 55 1.88 6.49 -18.89
CA GLN A 55 1.22 5.59 -19.83
C GLN A 55 0.51 4.41 -19.16
N THR A 56 0.64 4.27 -17.84
CA THR A 56 0.10 3.11 -17.11
C THR A 56 -1.11 3.50 -16.28
N VAL A 57 -2.27 2.92 -16.59
CA VAL A 57 -3.49 3.08 -15.80
C VAL A 57 -3.67 1.82 -14.94
N HIS A 58 -3.64 2.00 -13.62
CA HIS A 58 -3.92 0.92 -12.69
C HIS A 58 -5.43 0.84 -12.46
N LEU A 59 -6.04 -0.28 -12.87
CA LEU A 59 -7.45 -0.56 -12.60
C LEU A 59 -7.54 -1.64 -11.52
N ALA A 60 -7.90 -1.24 -10.30
CA ALA A 60 -8.22 -2.18 -9.24
C ALA A 60 -9.62 -2.73 -9.48
N LEU A 61 -9.70 -4.03 -9.82
CA LEU A 61 -10.98 -4.72 -9.89
C LEU A 61 -11.38 -5.15 -8.47
N PRO A 62 -12.66 -5.00 -8.10
CA PRO A 62 -13.15 -5.54 -6.85
C PRO A 62 -12.99 -7.06 -6.83
N PRO A 63 -12.78 -7.67 -5.66
CA PRO A 63 -12.78 -9.12 -5.52
C PRO A 63 -14.09 -9.74 -6.03
N ASP A 64 -14.03 -10.98 -6.52
CA ASP A 64 -15.16 -11.74 -7.07
C ASP A 64 -16.43 -11.62 -6.20
N ALA A 65 -17.60 -11.42 -6.81
CA ALA A 65 -18.87 -11.22 -6.09
C ALA A 65 -19.35 -12.41 -5.21
N ASN A 66 -18.58 -13.50 -5.11
CA ASN A 66 -18.82 -14.65 -4.25
C ASN A 66 -18.02 -14.63 -2.93
N ILE A 67 -17.48 -13.48 -2.53
CA ILE A 67 -16.99 -13.30 -1.16
C ILE A 67 -18.16 -13.22 -0.18
N THR A 68 -18.08 -13.95 0.93
CA THR A 68 -19.03 -13.89 2.04
C THR A 68 -19.00 -12.49 2.68
N GLU A 69 -20.08 -12.06 3.33
CA GLU A 69 -20.16 -10.75 4.02
C GLU A 69 -18.97 -10.48 4.95
N GLU A 70 -18.42 -11.53 5.59
CA GLU A 70 -17.20 -11.45 6.42
C GLU A 70 -15.94 -11.01 5.67
N GLN A 71 -15.81 -11.35 4.38
CA GLN A 71 -14.67 -10.92 3.56
C GLN A 71 -14.89 -9.53 2.97
N LEU A 72 -16.15 -9.09 2.83
CA LEU A 72 -16.51 -7.75 2.36
C LEU A 72 -16.13 -6.67 3.38
N GLU A 73 -16.30 -6.97 4.68
CA GLU A 73 -15.91 -6.09 5.79
C GLU A 73 -14.37 -5.92 5.91
N ALA A 74 -13.59 -6.88 5.43
CA ALA A 74 -12.12 -6.74 5.37
C ALA A 74 -11.65 -5.83 4.22
N VAL A 75 -12.46 -5.71 3.16
CA VAL A 75 -12.17 -4.87 1.98
C VAL A 75 -12.68 -3.44 2.19
N SER A 76 -13.77 -3.25 2.93
CA SER A 76 -14.36 -1.94 3.24
C SER A 76 -13.54 -1.08 4.21
N ALA A 77 -12.51 -1.66 4.86
CA ALA A 77 -11.59 -0.94 5.74
C ALA A 77 -10.57 0.00 5.03
N GLY A 78 -10.74 0.24 3.71
CA GLY A 78 -10.23 1.47 3.10
C GLY A 78 -8.70 1.53 2.91
N LEU A 79 -8.10 0.48 2.37
CA LEU A 79 -6.71 0.52 1.86
C LEU A 79 -6.63 0.40 0.33
N CYS A 80 -7.72 0.74 -0.37
CA CYS A 80 -7.70 0.91 -1.82
C CYS A 80 -7.20 2.33 -2.16
N CYS A 81 -5.89 2.55 -2.06
CA CYS A 81 -5.25 3.73 -2.63
C CYS A 81 -5.11 3.58 -4.15
N CYS A 82 -6.22 3.59 -4.85
CA CYS A 82 -6.26 4.00 -6.25
C CYS A 82 -6.90 5.40 -6.26
N TRP A 83 -6.01 6.41 -6.18
CA TRP A 83 -6.22 7.84 -6.42
C TRP A 83 -7.53 8.50 -5.95
#